data_AF-A0A8T7LCY9-F1
#
_entry.id   AF-A0A8T7LCY9-F1
#
_cell.length_a   1.000
_cell.length_b   1.000
_cell.length_c   1.000
_cell.angle_alpha   90.00
_cell.angle_beta   90.00
_cell.angle_gamma   90.00
#
_symmetry.space_group_name_H-M   'P 1'
#
loop_
_entity.id
_entity.type
_entity.pdbx_description
1 polymer ?
#
loop_
_entity_poly.entity_id
_entity_poly.type
_entity_poly.pdbx_seq_one_letter_code
_entity_poly.pdbx_strand_id
1 'polypeptide(L)' 'MSTAELDALIDRLLPRVLADRDLGDGRVFTRLHLSHLWALSCLYAERCYDENLLVSRVTARLPRHVAVGGDIGVAPPIR' A
#
# COMPACT_ATOMS: atom_id res chain seq x y z
N MET A 1 -12.75 -4.10 -11.76
CA MET A 1 -12.49 -3.60 -10.40
C MET A 1 -12.63 -2.08 -10.38
N SER A 2 -13.65 -1.63 -9.68
CA SER A 2 -13.90 -0.27 -9.25
C SER A 2 -12.89 0.17 -8.19
N THR A 3 -12.88 1.46 -7.91
CA THR A 3 -12.09 2.06 -6.84
C THR A 3 -12.49 1.58 -5.46
N ALA A 4 -13.78 1.29 -5.23
CA ALA A 4 -14.31 0.78 -3.97
C ALA A 4 -13.83 -0.65 -3.67
N GLU A 5 -13.76 -1.50 -4.70
CA GLU A 5 -13.23 -2.87 -4.56
C GLU A 5 -11.72 -2.86 -4.25
N LEU A 6 -10.97 -1.94 -4.86
CA LEU A 6 -9.55 -1.74 -4.52
C LEU A 6 -9.38 -1.29 -3.07
N ASP A 7 -10.22 -0.36 -2.62
CA ASP A 7 -10.20 0.13 -1.24
C ASP A 7 -10.48 -0.97 -0.23
N ALA A 8 -11.49 -1.80 -0.49
CA ALA A 8 -11.81 -2.95 0.36
C ALA A 8 -10.66 -3.98 0.41
N LEU A 9 -9.97 -4.19 -0.71
CA LEU A 9 -8.78 -5.05 -0.75
C LEU A 9 -7.63 -4.45 0.10
N ILE A 10 -7.38 -3.15 -0.02
CA ILE A 10 -6.36 -2.45 0.79
C ILE A 10 -6.70 -2.58 2.27
N ASP A 11 -7.94 -2.28 2.67
CA ASP A 11 -8.37 -2.33 4.07
C ASP A 11 -8.21 -3.75 4.67
N ARG A 12 -8.39 -4.78 3.84
CA ARG A 12 -8.21 -6.18 4.24
C ARG A 12 -6.74 -6.59 4.35
N LEU A 13 -5.89 -6.15 3.42
CA LEU A 13 -4.53 -6.65 3.26
C LEU A 13 -3.50 -5.82 4.04
N LEU A 14 -3.70 -4.51 4.16
CA LEU A 14 -2.76 -3.59 4.79
C LEU A 14 -2.40 -3.98 6.23
N PRO A 15 -3.34 -4.38 7.12
CA PRO A 15 -2.97 -4.81 8.47
C PRO A 15 -2.07 -6.06 8.49
N ARG A 16 -2.26 -6.98 7.52
CA ARG A 16 -1.45 -8.19 7.40
C ARG A 16 -0.04 -7.86 6.93
N VAL A 17 0.08 -6.97 5.95
CA VAL A 17 1.36 -6.48 5.42
C VAL A 17 2.14 -5.73 6.51
N LEU A 18 1.49 -4.89 7.31
CA LEU A 18 2.14 -4.18 8.42
C LEU A 18 2.56 -5.09 9.58
N ALA A 19 1.88 -6.23 9.76
CA ALA A 19 2.20 -7.20 10.79
C ALA A 19 3.28 -8.22 10.37
N ASP A 20 3.67 -8.22 9.10
CA ASP A 20 4.67 -9.13 8.56
C ASP A 20 6.08 -8.69 8.96
N ARG A 21 6.71 -9.52 9.81
CA ARG A 21 8.04 -9.26 10.36
C ARG A 21 9.14 -9.34 9.30
N ASP A 22 8.89 -10.01 8.19
CA ASP A 22 9.84 -10.09 7.09
C ASP A 22 9.84 -8.79 6.25
N LEU A 23 8.79 -7.96 6.38
CA LEU A 23 8.68 -6.66 5.71
C LEU A 23 9.13 -5.50 6.60
N GLY A 24 9.07 -5.66 7.92
CA GLY A 24 9.57 -4.67 8.89
C GLY A 24 8.92 -4.78 10.27
N ASP A 25 9.01 -3.71 11.04
CA ASP A 25 8.44 -3.60 12.39
C ASP A 25 7.02 -3.01 12.42
N GLY A 26 6.44 -2.74 11.25
CA GLY A 26 5.11 -2.15 11.08
C GLY A 26 5.02 -0.66 11.44
N ARG A 27 6.11 -0.01 11.87
CA ARG A 27 6.12 1.42 12.25
C ARG A 27 6.37 2.34 11.06
N VAL A 28 7.02 1.82 10.03
CA VAL A 28 7.30 2.55 8.79
C VAL A 28 6.79 1.75 7.60
N PHE A 29 5.91 2.34 6.81
CA PHE A 29 5.46 1.79 5.55
C PHE A 29 6.46 2.13 4.44
N THR A 30 7.22 1.14 4.00
CA THR A 30 8.31 1.27 3.00
C THR A 30 7.89 0.75 1.63
N ARG A 31 8.71 0.97 0.59
CA ARG A 31 8.48 0.43 -0.75
C ARG A 31 8.27 -1.10 -0.74
N LEU A 32 8.96 -1.82 0.13
CA LEU A 32 8.81 -3.27 0.26
C LEU A 32 7.38 -3.65 0.66
N HIS A 33 6.78 -2.93 1.61
CA HIS A 33 5.39 -3.13 2.00
C HIS A 33 4.43 -2.82 0.85
N LEU A 34 4.69 -1.75 0.09
CA LEU A 34 3.89 -1.37 -1.08
C LEU A 34 3.92 -2.47 -2.14
N SER A 35 5.10 -2.94 -2.53
CA SER A 35 5.26 -3.97 -3.54
C SER A 35 4.61 -5.29 -3.11
N HIS A 36 4.72 -5.66 -1.83
CA HIS A 36 4.05 -6.84 -1.28
C HIS A 36 2.52 -6.69 -1.32
N LEU A 37 2.00 -5.54 -0.87
CA LEU A 37 0.57 -5.24 -0.91
C LEU A 37 0.03 -5.25 -2.34
N TRP A 38 0.78 -4.70 -3.29
CA TRP A 38 0.43 -4.72 -4.71
C TRP A 38 0.35 -6.14 -5.24
N ALA A 39 1.39 -6.95 -5.00
CA ALA A 39 1.43 -8.34 -5.44
C ALA A 39 0.26 -9.17 -4.89
N LEU A 40 -0.03 -9.04 -3.58
CA LEU A 40 -1.18 -9.70 -2.97
C LEU A 40 -2.49 -9.24 -3.59
N SER A 41 -2.66 -7.94 -3.78
CA SER A 41 -3.89 -7.39 -4.36
C SER A 41 -4.09 -7.88 -5.80
N CYS A 42 -3.02 -7.97 -6.59
CA CYS A 42 -3.07 -8.52 -7.96
C CYS A 42 -3.48 -10.00 -7.95
N LEU A 43 -2.95 -10.79 -7.01
CA LEU A 43 -3.31 -12.19 -6.84
C LEU A 43 -4.78 -12.35 -6.45
N TYR A 44 -5.28 -11.58 -5.48
CA TYR A 44 -6.67 -11.67 -5.02
C TYR A 44 -7.68 -11.18 -6.06
N ALA A 45 -7.30 -10.19 -6.88
CA ALA A 45 -8.16 -9.62 -7.91
C ALA A 45 -8.06 -10.34 -9.27
N GLU A 46 -7.15 -11.32 -9.40
CA GLU A 46 -6.79 -11.97 -10.68
C GLU A 46 -6.41 -10.98 -11.79
N ARG A 47 -5.97 -9.77 -11.43
CA ARG A 47 -5.60 -8.69 -12.36
C ARG A 47 -4.68 -7.67 -11.70
N CYS A 48 -3.76 -7.10 -12.47
CA CYS A 48 -2.89 -6.02 -12.00
C CYS A 48 -3.50 -4.64 -12.23
N TYR A 49 -3.02 -3.66 -11.47
CA TYR A 49 -3.42 -2.25 -11.56
C TYR A 49 -2.21 -1.33 -11.40
N ASP A 50 -2.38 -0.05 -11.74
CA ASP A 50 -1.31 0.95 -11.61
C ASP A 50 -0.85 1.08 -10.15
N GLU A 51 0.45 0.85 -9.93
CA GLU A 51 1.08 0.94 -8.62
C GLU A 51 0.97 2.37 -8.05
N ASN A 52 0.96 3.42 -8.89
CA ASN A 52 0.79 4.80 -8.44
C ASN A 52 -0.62 5.06 -7.86
N LEU A 53 -1.63 4.39 -8.41
CA LEU A 53 -2.98 4.42 -7.84
C LEU A 53 -3.00 3.77 -6.45
N LEU A 54 -2.18 2.74 -6.21
CA LEU A 54 -2.04 2.12 -4.90
C LEU A 54 -1.44 3.09 -3.88
N VAL A 55 -0.34 3.78 -4.25
CA VAL A 55 0.39 4.70 -3.36
C VAL A 55 -0.56 5.75 -2.78
N SER A 56 -1.31 6.43 -3.64
CA SER A 56 -2.26 7.47 -3.20
C SER A 56 -3.34 6.93 -2.25
N ARG A 57 -3.84 5.73 -2.50
CA ARG A 57 -4.93 5.12 -1.71
C ARG A 57 -4.46 4.55 -0.38
N VAL A 58 -3.25 4.00 -0.34
CA VAL A 58 -2.65 3.41 0.86
C VAL A 58 -2.21 4.50 1.81
N THR A 59 -1.55 5.54 1.31
CA THR A 59 -1.09 6.66 2.16
C THR A 59 -2.26 7.33 2.90
N ALA A 60 -3.44 7.43 2.27
CA ALA A 60 -4.65 7.93 2.91
C ALA A 60 -5.26 7.00 3.98
N ARG A 61 -4.88 5.71 3.99
CA ARG A 61 -5.44 4.66 4.87
C ARG A 61 -4.49 4.17 5.95
N LEU A 62 -3.24 4.61 5.92
CA LEU A 62 -2.27 4.21 6.92
C LEU A 62 -2.74 4.62 8.32
N PRO A 63 -2.60 3.74 9.32
CA PRO A 63 -2.84 4.12 10.70
C PRO A 63 -1.95 5.32 11.09
N ARG A 64 -2.47 6.23 11.92
CA ARG A 64 -1.77 7.48 12.29
C ARG A 64 -0.40 7.28 12.95
N HIS A 65 -0.13 6.09 13.48
CA HIS A 65 1.14 5.74 14.11
C HIS A 65 2.18 5.19 13.13
N VAL A 66 1.82 4.96 11.87
CA VAL A 66 2.69 4.43 10.84
C VAL A 66 3.23 5.58 10.00
N ALA A 67 4.55 5.74 9.98
CA ALA A 67 5.21 6.72 9.13
C ALA A 67 5.30 6.21 7.68
N VAL A 68 5.30 7.13 6.71
CA VAL A 68 5.56 6.81 5.30
C VAL A 68 7.07 6.90 5.06
N GLY A 69 7.66 5.83 4.52
CA GLY A 69 9.06 5.80 4.11
C GLY A 69 9.31 6.78 2.96
N GLY A 70 10.48 7.44 2.95
CA GLY A 70 10.83 8.44 1.92
C GLY A 70 10.97 7.88 0.50
N ASP A 71 11.02 6.55 0.37
CA ASP A 71 11.07 5.77 -0.88
C ASP A 71 9.68 5.49 -1.49
N ILE A 72 8.62 5.68 -0.70
CA ILE A 72 7.23 5.77 -1.17
C ILE A 72 7.06 7.17 -1.75
N GLY A 73 7.51 7.34 -2.99
CA GLY A 73 7.47 8.61 -3.70
C GLY A 73 6.04 9.18 -3.71
N VAL A 74 5.80 10.18 -2.88
CA VAL A 74 4.85 11.22 -3.24
C VAL A 74 5.58 12.00 -4.33
N ALA A 75 5.18 11.82 -5.59
CA ALA A 75 5.70 12.66 -6.66
C ALA A 75 5.62 14.12 -6.16
N PRO A 76 6.72 14.89 -6.18
CA PRO A 76 6.63 16.30 -5.81
C PRO A 76 5.59 16.95 -6.74
N PRO A 77 4.76 17.88 -6.23
CA PRO A 77 3.89 18.63 -7.11
C PRO A 77 4.75 19.23 -8.22
N ILE A 78 4.41 18.90 -9.46
CA ILE A 78 5.02 19.50 -10.66
C ILE A 78 4.87 21.01 -10.47
N ARG A 79 6.00 21.71 -10.27
CA ARG A 79 6.05 23.17 -10.24
C ARG A 79 5.87 23.72 -11.64
#